data_AF-A0A849R3A0-F1
#
_entry.id   AF-A0A849R3A0-F1
#
_cell.length_a   1.000
_cell.length_b   1.000
_cell.length_c   1.000
_cell.angle_alpha   90.00
_cell.angle_beta   90.00
_cell.angle_gamma   90.00
#
_symmetry.space_group_name_H-M   'P 1'
#
loop_
_entity.id
_entity.type
_entity.pdbx_description
1 polymer ?
#
loop_
_entity_poly.entity_id
_entity_poly.type
_entity_poly.pdbx_seq_one_letter_code
_entity_poly.pdbx_strand_id
1 'polypeptide(L)'
;MKYSESHKVNLIEVISLEKHIVRKYVDRLAICRIDGERLGWEELQEIKSEILGVDVIAIEVYPAHSKVVNLRHTRHLWYGSIITFAVLSCCVHPEFVD
;
A
#
# COMPACT_ATOMS: atom_id res chain seq x y z
N MET A 1 2.39 -22.04 -8.57
CA MET A 1 1.58 -20.96 -9.15
C MET A 1 2.51 -20.06 -9.96
N LYS A 2 2.23 -19.78 -11.24
CA LYS A 2 3.07 -18.85 -12.01
C LYS A 2 2.91 -17.44 -11.41
N TYR A 3 3.99 -16.68 -11.25
CA TYR A 3 3.98 -15.32 -10.68
C TYR A 3 2.98 -14.38 -11.38
N SER A 4 2.60 -14.68 -12.62
CA SER A 4 1.59 -13.96 -13.41
C SER A 4 0.16 -14.07 -12.88
N GLU A 5 -0.20 -15.10 -12.11
CA GLU A 5 -1.57 -15.34 -11.66
C GLU A 5 -1.83 -14.89 -10.21
N SER A 6 -0.78 -14.74 -9.40
CA SER A 6 -0.88 -14.31 -7.99
C SER A 6 -1.36 -12.86 -7.83
N HIS A 7 -1.17 -12.01 -8.84
CA HIS A 7 -1.56 -10.59 -8.81
C HIS A 7 -3.07 -10.35 -8.91
N LYS A 8 -3.87 -11.39 -9.13
CA LYS A 8 -5.34 -11.28 -9.19
C LYS A 8 -6.03 -11.79 -7.92
N VAL A 9 -5.31 -12.49 -7.04
CA VAL A 9 -5.87 -13.00 -5.80
C VAL A 9 -6.26 -11.82 -4.90
N ASN A 10 -7.50 -11.80 -4.46
CA ASN A 10 -8.10 -10.75 -3.61
C ASN A 10 -8.10 -9.34 -4.23
N LEU A 11 -7.93 -9.21 -5.55
CA LEU A 11 -8.09 -7.93 -6.24
C LEU A 11 -9.58 -7.56 -6.25
N ILE A 12 -9.91 -6.39 -5.73
CA ILE A 12 -11.27 -5.83 -5.74
C ILE A 12 -11.48 -5.02 -7.00
N GLU A 13 -10.59 -4.08 -7.28
CA GLU A 13 -10.74 -3.15 -8.40
C GLU A 13 -9.39 -2.56 -8.85
N VAL A 14 -9.41 -1.97 -10.05
CA VAL A 14 -8.29 -1.20 -10.61
C VAL A 14 -8.80 0.22 -10.85
N ILE A 15 -8.14 1.19 -10.23
CA ILE A 15 -8.48 2.61 -10.28
C ILE A 15 -7.38 3.32 -11.09
N SER A 16 -7.80 4.02 -12.14
CA SER A 16 -6.91 4.85 -12.94
C SER A 16 -7.06 6.31 -12.52
N LEU A 17 -5.96 6.90 -12.06
CA LEU A 17 -5.82 8.32 -11.76
C LEU A 17 -4.89 8.95 -12.81
N GLU A 18 -4.77 10.28 -12.83
CA GLU A 18 -4.00 11.01 -13.85
C GLU A 18 -2.59 10.45 -14.07
N LYS A 19 -1.84 10.20 -12.99
CA LYS A 19 -0.44 9.71 -13.02
C LYS A 19 -0.26 8.32 -12.41
N HIS A 20 -1.36 7.68 -11.97
CA HIS A 20 -1.29 6.48 -11.15
C HIS A 20 -2.26 5.41 -11.63
N ILE A 21 -1.82 4.15 -11.52
CA ILE A 21 -2.69 2.99 -11.57
C ILE A 21 -2.66 2.36 -10.18
N VAL A 22 -3.80 2.39 -9.50
CA VAL A 22 -3.97 1.78 -8.19
C VAL A 22 -4.72 0.45 -8.34
N ARG A 23 -4.13 -0.63 -7.83
CA ARG A 23 -4.83 -1.91 -7.68
C ARG A 23 -5.24 -2.04 -6.23
N LYS A 24 -6.54 -2.06 -5.97
CA LYS A 24 -7.09 -2.23 -4.63
C LYS A 24 -7.36 -3.70 -4.39
N TYR A 25 -6.68 -4.26 -3.41
CA TYR A 25 -6.92 -5.60 -2.90
C TYR A 25 -7.68 -5.50 -1.59
N VAL A 26 -8.19 -6.63 -1.10
CA VAL A 26 -8.84 -6.74 0.22
C VAL A 26 -7.96 -6.25 1.36
N ASP A 27 -6.64 -6.40 1.26
CA ASP A 27 -5.68 -6.18 2.34
C ASP A 27 -4.63 -5.08 2.06
N ARG A 28 -4.56 -4.58 0.82
CA ARG A 28 -3.55 -3.59 0.41
C ARG A 28 -3.93 -2.78 -0.82
N LEU A 29 -3.30 -1.64 -0.98
CA LEU A 29 -3.19 -0.93 -2.25
C LEU A 29 -1.84 -1.24 -2.89
N ALA A 30 -1.82 -1.47 -4.20
CA ALA A 30 -0.60 -1.41 -5.00
C ALA A 30 -0.67 -0.19 -5.92
N ILE A 31 0.08 0.85 -5.58
CA ILE A 31 0.07 2.15 -6.24
C ILE A 31 1.25 2.19 -7.20
N CYS A 32 0.98 2.20 -8.50
CA CYS A 32 1.98 2.28 -9.54
C CYS A 32 1.95 3.66 -10.20
N ARG A 33 3.10 4.30 -10.29
CA ARG A 33 3.25 5.54 -11.07
C ARG A 33 3.59 5.23 -12.52
N ILE A 34 2.98 5.92 -13.47
CA ILE A 34 3.08 5.58 -14.90
C ILE A 34 4.10 6.44 -15.68
N ASP A 35 4.49 7.58 -15.15
CA ASP A 35 5.45 8.52 -15.76
C ASP A 35 6.93 8.14 -15.49
N GLY A 36 7.18 7.13 -14.66
CA GLY A 36 8.53 6.66 -14.30
C GLY A 36 9.18 7.43 -13.15
N GLU A 37 8.53 8.46 -12.62
CA GLU A 37 9.03 9.21 -11.47
C GLU A 37 8.89 8.42 -10.15
N ARG A 38 9.51 8.93 -9.09
CA ARG A 38 9.38 8.34 -7.75
C ARG A 38 7.99 8.66 -7.16
N LEU A 39 7.47 7.72 -6.38
CA LEU A 39 6.30 7.93 -5.54
C LEU A 39 6.73 8.57 -4.22
N GLY A 40 6.26 9.78 -3.96
CA GLY A 40 6.48 10.52 -2.71
C GLY A 40 5.54 10.09 -1.59
N TRP A 41 5.85 10.50 -0.35
CA TRP A 41 5.01 10.19 0.80
C TRP A 41 3.66 10.90 0.75
N GLU A 42 3.67 12.16 0.33
CA GLU A 42 2.48 13.01 0.21
C GLU A 42 1.48 12.42 -0.79
N GLU A 43 1.96 11.95 -1.94
CA GLU A 43 1.13 11.30 -2.97
C GLU A 43 0.51 10.00 -2.44
N LEU A 44 1.29 9.19 -1.71
CA LEU A 44 0.80 7.95 -1.11
C LEU A 44 -0.28 8.23 -0.07
N GLN A 45 -0.09 9.26 0.76
CA GLN A 45 -1.06 9.66 1.78
C GLN A 45 -2.35 10.19 1.17
N GLU A 46 -2.28 11.01 0.12
CA GLU A 46 -3.43 11.54 -0.61
C GLU A 46 -4.25 10.40 -1.25
N ILE A 47 -3.61 9.54 -2.04
CA ILE A 47 -4.25 8.39 -2.69
C ILE A 47 -4.87 7.44 -1.67
N LYS A 48 -4.15 7.14 -0.57
CA LYS A 48 -4.67 6.30 0.51
C LYS A 48 -5.92 6.92 1.11
N SER A 49 -5.90 8.22 1.38
CA SER A 49 -7.01 8.92 2.05
C SER A 49 -8.24 9.01 1.16
N GLU A 50 -8.07 9.21 -0.15
CA GLU A 50 -9.16 9.20 -1.13
C GLU A 50 -9.80 7.81 -1.26
N ILE A 51 -9.00 6.74 -1.29
CA ILE A 51 -9.48 5.38 -1.60
C ILE A 51 -9.95 4.62 -0.35
N LEU A 52 -9.29 4.80 0.78
CA LEU A 52 -9.56 4.05 2.03
C LEU A 52 -10.20 4.91 3.13
N GLY A 53 -10.07 6.24 3.04
CA GLY A 53 -10.50 7.17 4.09
C GLY A 53 -9.33 7.76 4.88
N VAL A 54 -9.52 8.97 5.41
CA VAL A 54 -8.48 9.74 6.13
C VAL A 54 -7.99 9.04 7.41
N ASP A 55 -8.88 8.35 8.11
CA ASP A 55 -8.59 7.70 9.40
C ASP A 55 -7.95 6.31 9.25
N VAL A 56 -7.81 5.80 8.03
CA VAL A 56 -7.22 4.48 7.81
C VAL A 56 -5.71 4.53 7.98
N ILE A 57 -5.22 3.70 8.91
CA ILE A 57 -3.80 3.37 9.04
C ILE A 57 -3.40 2.39 7.95
N ALA A 58 -2.33 2.73 7.24
CA ALA A 58 -1.69 1.83 6.29
C ALA A 58 -0.17 1.83 6.50
N ILE A 59 0.46 0.69 6.23
CA ILE A 59 1.91 0.51 6.38
C ILE A 59 2.56 0.07 5.08
N GLU A 60 3.82 0.44 4.90
CA GLU A 60 4.68 -0.16 3.89
C GLU A 60 5.61 -1.20 4.54
N VAL A 61 5.69 -2.38 3.93
CA VAL A 61 6.54 -3.47 4.41
C VAL A 61 7.77 -3.61 3.51
N TYR A 62 8.94 -3.52 4.13
CA TYR A 62 10.22 -3.75 3.46
C TYR A 62 10.68 -5.19 3.72
N PRO A 63 10.63 -6.09 2.71
CA PRO A 63 11.02 -7.47 2.90
C PRO A 63 12.54 -7.58 3.12
N ALA A 64 12.97 -8.72 3.67
CA ALA A 64 14.39 -9.07 3.73
C ALA A 64 15.02 -8.91 2.33
N HIS A 65 16.27 -8.43 2.29
CA HIS A 65 16.95 -8.06 1.03
C HIS A 65 16.89 -9.18 -0.04
N SER A 66 17.08 -10.44 0.37
CA SER A 66 17.02 -11.61 -0.53
C SER A 66 15.64 -11.89 -1.14
N LYS A 67 14.59 -11.22 -0.64
CA LYS A 67 13.21 -11.34 -1.10
C LYS A 67 12.71 -10.05 -1.77
N VAL A 68 13.56 -9.05 -1.93
CA VAL A 68 13.20 -7.81 -2.62
C VAL A 68 13.01 -8.09 -4.11
N VAL A 69 11.81 -7.81 -4.61
CA VAL A 69 11.49 -7.86 -6.04
C VAL A 69 11.05 -6.46 -6.45
N ASN A 70 11.96 -5.72 -7.09
CA ASN A 70 11.73 -4.32 -7.50
C ASN A 70 11.62 -4.22 -9.03
N LEU A 71 10.47 -4.64 -9.57
CA LEU A 71 10.26 -4.72 -11.02
C LEU A 71 9.57 -3.50 -11.62
N ARG A 72 8.95 -2.64 -10.80
CA ARG A 72 8.14 -1.50 -11.24
C ARG A 72 8.20 -0.39 -10.20
N HIS A 73 7.87 0.84 -10.61
CA HIS A 73 7.63 1.98 -9.73
C HIS A 73 6.30 1.79 -8.98
N THR A 74 6.23 0.78 -8.12
CA THR A 74 5.04 0.39 -7.37
C THR A 74 5.34 0.33 -5.88
N ARG A 75 4.54 1.03 -5.09
CA ARG A 75 4.54 0.98 -3.63
C ARG A 75 3.30 0.25 -3.15
N HIS A 76 3.44 -0.52 -2.08
CA HIS A 76 2.35 -1.29 -1.52
C HIS A 76 2.02 -0.78 -0.12
N LEU A 77 0.74 -0.46 0.11
CA LEU A 77 0.24 -0.01 1.40
C LEU A 77 -0.73 -1.05 1.95
N TRP A 78 -0.34 -1.78 2.98
CA TRP A 78 -1.20 -2.75 3.67
C TRP A 78 -2.06 -2.06 4.70
N TYR A 79 -3.31 -2.49 4.81
CA TYR A 79 -4.30 -1.91 5.72
C TYR A 79 -5.19 -3.01 6.30
N GLY A 80 -6.08 -2.62 7.21
CA GLY A 80 -7.10 -3.49 7.80
C GLY A 80 -6.91 -3.67 9.30
N SER A 81 -7.89 -4.33 9.93
CA SER A 81 -7.99 -4.42 11.39
C SER A 81 -6.74 -4.98 12.05
N ILE A 82 -6.09 -5.98 11.44
CA ILE A 82 -4.85 -6.56 11.97
C ILE A 82 -3.68 -5.57 11.93
N ILE A 83 -3.60 -4.73 10.89
CA ILE A 83 -2.56 -3.70 10.76
C ILE A 83 -2.82 -2.61 11.79
N THR A 84 -4.05 -2.10 11.88
CA THR A 84 -4.44 -1.11 12.89
C THR A 84 -4.13 -1.60 14.30
N PHE A 85 -4.53 -2.84 14.62
CA PHE A 85 -4.24 -3.46 15.91
C PHE A 85 -2.73 -3.54 16.17
N ALA A 86 -1.95 -4.06 15.21
CA ALA A 86 -0.51 -4.22 15.37
C ALA A 86 0.21 -2.87 15.56
N VAL A 87 -0.17 -1.84 14.78
CA VAL A 87 0.42 -0.50 14.91
C VAL A 87 0.08 0.10 16.27
N LEU A 88 -1.21 0.16 16.63
CA LEU A 88 -1.63 0.85 17.85
C LEU A 88 -1.28 0.09 19.13
N SER A 89 -1.20 -1.23 19.09
CA SER A 89 -0.96 -2.06 20.29
C SER A 89 0.49 -2.46 20.48
N CYS A 90 1.26 -2.57 19.39
CA CYS A 90 2.62 -3.11 19.44
C CYS A 90 3.70 -2.08 19.05
N CYS A 91 3.37 -1.04 18.29
CA CYS A 91 4.33 0.01 17.96
C CYS A 91 4.23 1.12 19.01
N VAL A 92 5.24 1.21 19.88
CA VAL A 92 5.40 2.34 20.81
C VAL A 92 5.86 3.55 20.00
N HIS A 93 4.91 4.34 19.50
CA HIS A 93 5.20 5.63 18.86
C HIS A 93 4.50 6.74 19.64
N PRO A 94 5.20 7.82 20.03
CA PRO A 94 4.62 8.91 20.83
C PRO A 94 3.37 9.54 20.20
N GLU A 95 3.27 9.55 18.87
CA GLU A 95 2.12 10.11 18.15
C GLU A 95 0.87 9.22 18.15
N PHE A 96 0.96 7.99 18.69
CA PHE A 96 -0.17 7.06 18.81
C PHE A 96 -0.59 6.81 20.27
N VAL A 97 -0.03 7.57 21.21
CA VAL A 97 -0.40 7.52 22.63
C VAL A 97 -1.16 8.80 22.95
N ASP A 98 -2.42 8.67 23.36
CA ASP A 98 -3.22 9.79 23.90
C ASP A 98 -2.61 10.33 25.22
#